data_AF-A0A1A8IDM1-F1
#
_entry.id   AF-A0A1A8IDM1-F1
#
_cell.length_a   1.000
_cell.length_b   1.000
_cell.length_c   1.000
_cell.angle_alpha   90.00
_cell.angle_beta   90.00
_cell.angle_gamma   90.00
#
_symmetry.space_group_name_H-M   'P 1'
#
loop_
_entity.id
_entity.type
_entity.pdbx_description
1 polymer ?
#
loop_
_entity_poly.entity_id
_entity_poly.type
_entity_poly.pdbx_seq_one_letter_code
_entity_poly.pdbx_strand_id
1 'polypeptide(L)'
;PTVQKETCRVPKCGEDFVPTTLAPERTRAATTCLTSYGVDYTGDKSETMNGHTCLSWSSPEVVALSKDKEFIPEVTLSGSKCRNPDNDPEGPWCFVDVSGNITVDYCDLELCAKFERGIEKIVAIDEIIIHPKYNWKENLNRDVALLHMKRPVTFSNEIHPVCLPSKQ
;
A
#
# COMPACT_ATOMS: atom_id res chain seq x y z
N PRO A 1 -6.61 -12.63 15.23
CA PRO A 1 -6.40 -11.35 15.95
C PRO A 1 -7.09 -11.36 17.33
N THR A 2 -6.33 -11.13 18.40
CA THR A 2 -6.80 -11.19 19.81
C THR A 2 -7.47 -9.90 20.30
N VAL A 3 -7.39 -8.81 19.53
CA VAL A 3 -8.02 -7.52 19.86
C VAL A 3 -9.07 -7.23 18.79
N GLN A 4 -10.34 -7.13 19.21
CA GLN A 4 -11.45 -6.77 18.33
C GLN A 4 -11.77 -5.27 18.35
N LYS A 5 -11.32 -4.54 19.39
CA LYS A 5 -11.53 -3.09 19.55
C LYS A 5 -10.39 -2.49 20.35
N GLU A 6 -9.95 -1.32 19.93
CA GLU A 6 -9.04 -0.46 20.69
C GLU A 6 -9.56 0.98 20.74
N THR A 7 -9.10 1.75 21.73
CA THR A 7 -9.48 3.15 21.89
C THR A 7 -8.50 4.07 21.17
N CYS A 8 -9.00 4.84 20.20
CA CYS A 8 -8.20 5.86 19.53
C CYS A 8 -8.13 7.16 20.35
N ARG A 9 -6.96 7.80 20.40
CA ARG A 9 -6.82 9.15 20.95
C ARG A 9 -7.14 10.19 19.87
N VAL A 10 -8.39 10.64 19.85
CA VAL A 10 -8.87 11.69 18.93
C VAL A 10 -8.81 13.05 19.64
N PRO A 11 -8.18 14.09 19.07
CA PRO A 11 -8.21 15.42 19.65
C PRO A 11 -9.63 15.98 19.74
N LYS A 12 -9.92 16.72 20.81
CA LYS A 12 -11.13 17.54 20.93
C LYS A 12 -10.85 18.94 20.42
N CYS A 13 -11.88 19.58 19.84
CA CYS A 13 -11.72 20.93 19.31
C CYS A 13 -11.49 21.94 20.45
N GLY A 14 -10.45 22.77 20.32
CA GLY A 14 -10.08 23.80 21.30
C GLY A 14 -9.18 23.32 22.44
N GLU A 15 -8.75 22.05 22.45
CA GLU A 15 -7.76 21.52 23.40
C GLU A 15 -6.40 21.36 22.71
N ASP A 16 -5.31 21.67 23.41
CA ASP A 16 -3.96 21.43 22.94
C ASP A 16 -3.71 19.92 22.78
N PHE A 17 -3.50 19.46 21.56
CA PHE A 17 -3.14 18.08 21.27
C PHE A 17 -1.64 17.97 21.07
N VAL A 18 -0.96 17.35 22.03
CA VAL A 18 0.44 16.95 21.88
C VAL A 18 0.48 15.48 21.50
N PRO A 19 0.84 15.12 20.25
CA PRO A 19 1.03 13.73 19.86
C PRO A 19 2.08 13.11 20.79
N THR A 20 1.73 12.03 21.50
CA THR A 20 2.59 11.40 22.53
C THR A 20 3.85 10.76 21.95
N THR A 21 3.97 10.73 20.63
CA THR A 21 5.13 10.22 19.91
C THR A 21 5.38 11.13 18.72
N LEU A 22 6.20 12.17 18.91
CA LEU A 22 7.18 12.49 17.87
C LEU A 22 8.10 11.27 17.85
N ALA A 23 7.78 10.30 16.98
CA ALA A 23 8.77 9.29 16.65
C ALA A 23 10.04 10.07 16.26
N PRO A 24 11.23 9.73 16.81
CA PRO A 24 12.45 10.31 16.28
C PRO A 24 12.36 10.15 14.77
N GLU A 25 12.64 11.21 14.00
CA GLU A 25 12.82 11.08 12.57
C GLU A 25 13.67 9.83 12.39
N ARG A 26 13.05 8.77 11.85
CA ARG A 26 13.81 7.59 11.48
C ARG A 26 14.81 8.19 10.53
N THR A 27 16.08 8.24 10.94
CA THR A 27 17.16 8.71 10.09
C THR A 27 17.02 7.82 8.88
N ARG A 28 16.39 8.35 7.82
CA ARG A 28 16.08 7.61 6.62
C ARG A 28 17.48 7.35 6.09
N ALA A 29 18.05 6.18 6.43
CA ALA A 29 18.97 5.54 5.52
C ALA A 29 18.24 5.64 4.18
N ALA A 30 18.79 6.43 3.26
CA ALA A 30 18.09 6.88 2.08
C ALA A 30 17.49 5.66 1.40
N THR A 31 16.19 5.40 1.62
CA THR A 31 15.49 4.32 0.95
C THR A 31 15.32 4.83 -0.45
N THR A 32 16.21 4.42 -1.35
CA THR A 32 16.06 4.66 -2.78
C THR A 32 14.73 4.02 -3.18
N CYS A 33 13.72 4.84 -3.49
CA CYS A 33 12.45 4.37 -4.01
C CYS A 33 12.63 3.96 -5.49
N LEU A 34 11.72 3.11 -5.98
CA LEU A 34 11.73 2.63 -7.35
C LEU A 34 10.97 3.61 -8.24
N THR A 35 11.66 4.22 -9.20
CA THR A 35 11.03 5.02 -10.24
C THR A 35 10.34 4.14 -11.28
N SER A 36 9.54 4.75 -12.17
CA SER A 36 8.94 4.06 -13.33
C SER A 36 8.20 2.77 -12.96
N TYR A 37 7.45 2.81 -11.86
CA TYR A 37 6.70 1.66 -11.31
C TYR A 37 7.56 0.40 -11.07
N GLY A 38 8.88 0.55 -10.91
CA GLY A 38 9.78 -0.56 -10.68
C GLY A 38 10.02 -1.47 -11.90
N VAL A 39 9.78 -1.00 -13.13
CA VAL A 39 10.15 -1.73 -14.36
C VAL A 39 11.63 -2.10 -14.36
N ASP A 40 12.51 -1.19 -13.92
CA ASP A 40 13.96 -1.39 -13.88
C ASP A 40 14.44 -2.14 -12.61
N TYR A 41 13.51 -2.65 -11.79
CA TYR A 41 13.87 -3.33 -10.55
C TYR A 41 14.56 -4.67 -10.83
N THR A 42 15.84 -4.76 -10.46
CA THR A 42 16.67 -5.96 -10.63
C THR A 42 17.00 -6.67 -9.31
N GLY A 43 16.43 -6.20 -8.20
CA GLY A 43 16.74 -6.74 -6.86
C GLY A 43 16.20 -8.14 -6.59
N ASP A 44 16.51 -8.62 -5.38
CA ASP A 44 16.35 -10.02 -4.96
C ASP A 44 15.06 -10.35 -4.21
N LYS A 45 14.13 -9.40 -4.01
CA LYS A 45 12.86 -9.65 -3.31
C LYS A 45 12.07 -10.74 -4.05
N SER A 46 11.56 -11.71 -3.30
CA SER A 46 10.85 -12.90 -3.81
C SER A 46 9.65 -13.30 -2.93
N GLU A 47 9.12 -12.33 -2.19
CA GLU A 47 7.99 -12.48 -1.29
C GLU A 47 7.06 -11.28 -1.46
N THR A 48 5.76 -11.52 -1.50
CA THR A 48 4.77 -10.48 -1.73
C THR A 48 4.43 -9.72 -0.46
N MET A 49 3.67 -8.64 -0.60
CA MET A 49 3.14 -7.85 0.51
C MET A 49 2.24 -8.67 1.45
N ASN A 50 1.61 -9.74 0.95
CA ASN A 50 0.79 -10.65 1.73
C ASN A 50 1.58 -11.84 2.30
N GLY A 51 2.91 -11.87 2.10
CA GLY A 51 3.78 -12.93 2.60
C GLY A 51 3.78 -14.19 1.73
N HIS A 52 3.21 -14.14 0.52
CA HIS A 52 3.25 -15.27 -0.40
C HIS A 52 4.63 -15.38 -1.06
N THR A 53 5.13 -16.61 -1.21
CA THR A 53 6.40 -16.85 -1.89
C THR A 53 6.20 -16.84 -3.40
N CYS A 54 7.03 -16.09 -4.11
CA CYS A 54 6.98 -16.02 -5.57
C CYS A 54 7.33 -17.38 -6.22
N LEU A 55 6.59 -17.74 -7.26
CA LEU A 55 6.91 -18.83 -8.17
C LEU A 55 8.02 -18.43 -9.14
N SER A 56 8.73 -19.42 -9.68
CA SER A 56 9.78 -19.18 -10.67
C SER A 56 9.17 -18.76 -12.01
N TRP A 57 9.69 -17.68 -12.61
CA TRP A 57 9.31 -17.22 -13.95
C TRP A 57 9.55 -18.27 -15.04
N SER A 58 10.49 -19.19 -14.81
CA SER A 58 10.80 -20.30 -15.71
C SER A 58 9.99 -21.57 -15.45
N SER A 59 9.09 -21.59 -14.46
CA SER A 59 8.23 -22.75 -14.21
C SER A 59 7.22 -22.96 -15.34
N PRO A 60 6.88 -24.22 -15.71
CA PRO A 60 5.95 -24.50 -16.80
C PRO A 60 4.60 -23.79 -16.66
N GLU A 61 4.08 -23.71 -15.45
CA GLU A 61 2.79 -23.09 -15.11
C GLU A 61 2.83 -21.59 -15.36
N VAL A 62 3.89 -20.91 -14.87
CA VAL A 62 4.07 -19.47 -15.07
C VAL A 62 4.32 -19.12 -16.53
N VAL A 63 5.14 -19.92 -17.22
CA VAL A 63 5.38 -19.74 -18.66
C VAL A 63 4.08 -19.90 -19.45
N ALA A 64 3.23 -20.87 -19.11
CA ALA A 64 1.93 -21.05 -19.75
C ALA A 64 1.00 -19.86 -19.51
N LEU A 65 0.93 -19.34 -18.28
CA LEU A 65 0.12 -18.16 -17.93
C LEU A 65 0.64 -16.84 -18.50
N SER A 66 1.92 -16.79 -18.88
CA SER A 66 2.55 -15.60 -19.44
C SER A 66 2.43 -15.48 -20.96
N LYS A 67 2.00 -16.55 -21.66
CA LYS A 67 1.98 -16.58 -23.14
C LYS A 67 1.16 -15.48 -23.80
N ASP A 68 0.03 -15.13 -23.20
CA ASP A 68 -0.92 -14.16 -23.77
C ASP A 68 -0.77 -12.76 -23.15
N LYS A 69 0.27 -12.53 -22.35
CA LYS A 69 0.55 -11.23 -21.73
C LYS A 69 1.53 -10.42 -22.57
N GLU A 70 1.29 -9.12 -22.66
CA GLU A 70 2.21 -8.17 -23.30
C GLU A 70 3.29 -7.74 -22.30
N PHE A 71 4.46 -8.36 -22.38
CA PHE A 71 5.61 -8.04 -21.54
C PHE A 71 6.67 -7.23 -22.30
N ILE A 72 7.26 -6.27 -21.61
CA ILE A 72 8.42 -5.48 -22.01
C ILE A 72 9.62 -6.42 -22.16
N PRO A 73 10.14 -6.61 -23.39
CA PRO A 73 11.22 -7.57 -23.66
C PRO A 73 12.51 -7.33 -22.87
N GLU A 74 12.78 -6.07 -22.48
CA GLU A 74 13.97 -5.67 -21.74
C GLU A 74 13.94 -6.11 -20.26
N VAL A 75 12.76 -6.42 -19.71
CA VAL A 75 12.62 -6.82 -18.31
C VAL A 75 13.08 -8.26 -18.13
N THR A 76 14.16 -8.44 -17.36
CA THR A 76 14.73 -9.78 -17.12
C THR A 76 13.93 -10.53 -16.04
N LEU A 77 13.17 -11.53 -16.49
CA LEU A 77 12.40 -12.45 -15.65
C LEU A 77 13.28 -13.64 -15.21
N SER A 78 13.92 -13.51 -14.04
CA SER A 78 14.86 -14.51 -13.53
C SER A 78 14.44 -15.06 -12.17
N GLY A 79 14.55 -16.37 -12.00
CA GLY A 79 14.23 -17.08 -10.77
C GLY A 79 12.80 -16.77 -10.29
N SER A 80 12.64 -16.60 -8.99
CA SER A 80 11.38 -16.22 -8.33
C SER A 80 11.35 -14.77 -7.87
N LYS A 81 11.97 -13.85 -8.61
CA LYS A 81 12.12 -12.45 -8.17
C LYS A 81 10.92 -11.60 -8.58
N CYS A 82 10.56 -10.60 -7.76
CA CYS A 82 9.53 -9.62 -8.13
C CYS A 82 9.97 -8.83 -9.37
N ARG A 83 9.08 -8.66 -10.35
CA ARG A 83 9.35 -7.90 -11.59
C ARG A 83 8.09 -7.16 -12.03
N ASN A 84 8.25 -6.10 -12.82
CA ASN A 84 7.14 -5.40 -13.45
C ASN A 84 7.29 -5.44 -14.97
N PRO A 85 7.01 -6.59 -15.61
CA PRO A 85 7.18 -6.73 -17.06
C PRO A 85 6.11 -6.03 -17.89
N ASP A 86 4.99 -5.61 -17.31
CA ASP A 86 3.83 -5.03 -18.01
C ASP A 86 3.62 -3.54 -17.69
N ASN A 87 4.56 -2.90 -16.98
CA ASN A 87 4.49 -1.50 -16.56
C ASN A 87 3.22 -1.19 -15.76
N ASP A 88 2.79 -2.16 -14.95
CA ASP A 88 1.66 -2.08 -14.03
C ASP A 88 1.95 -0.96 -12.99
N PRO A 89 1.04 0.04 -12.83
CA PRO A 89 1.24 1.15 -11.91
C PRO A 89 1.22 0.75 -10.42
N GLU A 90 0.65 -0.41 -10.07
CA GLU A 90 0.71 -0.98 -8.72
C GLU A 90 2.12 -1.50 -8.37
N GLY A 91 2.99 -1.73 -9.36
CA GLY A 91 4.42 -1.98 -9.19
C GLY A 91 4.87 -3.43 -9.43
N PRO A 92 6.08 -3.82 -8.97
CA PRO A 92 6.59 -5.16 -9.19
C PRO A 92 5.75 -6.23 -8.49
N TRP A 93 5.45 -7.28 -9.23
CA TRP A 93 4.63 -8.41 -8.82
C TRP A 93 5.32 -9.73 -9.16
N CYS A 94 4.72 -10.83 -8.74
CA CYS A 94 5.11 -12.17 -9.16
C CYS A 94 3.90 -13.11 -9.13
N PHE A 95 4.02 -14.27 -9.76
CA PHE A 95 3.03 -15.33 -9.62
C PHE A 95 3.19 -16.02 -8.26
N VAL A 96 2.08 -16.40 -7.65
CA VAL A 96 2.01 -17.10 -6.35
C VAL A 96 0.99 -18.23 -6.43
N ASP A 97 1.21 -19.31 -5.68
CA ASP A 97 0.22 -20.38 -5.51
C ASP A 97 -0.50 -20.19 -4.16
N VAL A 98 -1.80 -19.93 -4.24
CA VAL A 98 -2.69 -19.85 -3.08
C VAL A 98 -3.63 -21.05 -3.10
N SER A 99 -3.27 -22.08 -2.35
CA SER A 99 -4.09 -23.29 -2.18
C SER A 99 -4.45 -24.02 -3.49
N GLY A 100 -3.50 -24.11 -4.42
CA GLY A 100 -3.65 -24.76 -5.73
C GLY A 100 -4.18 -23.82 -6.81
N ASN A 101 -4.34 -22.53 -6.51
CA ASN A 101 -4.72 -21.50 -7.48
C ASN A 101 -3.53 -20.57 -7.73
N ILE A 102 -3.01 -20.57 -8.96
CA ILE A 102 -1.93 -19.67 -9.35
C ILE A 102 -2.51 -18.33 -9.78
N THR A 103 -2.11 -17.27 -9.07
CA THR A 103 -2.51 -15.89 -9.32
C THR A 103 -1.30 -14.96 -9.26
N VAL A 104 -1.50 -13.67 -9.52
CA VAL A 104 -0.51 -12.62 -9.29
C VAL A 104 -0.72 -11.98 -7.92
N ASP A 105 0.37 -11.58 -7.28
CA ASP A 105 0.35 -10.79 -6.06
C ASP A 105 1.56 -9.83 -6.03
N TYR A 106 1.40 -8.69 -5.37
CA TYR A 106 2.30 -7.54 -5.47
C TYR A 106 3.35 -7.54 -4.37
N CYS A 107 4.57 -7.13 -4.69
CA CYS A 107 5.67 -7.11 -3.73
C CYS A 107 5.72 -5.80 -2.93
N ASP A 108 6.05 -5.89 -1.64
CA ASP A 108 6.26 -4.73 -0.76
C ASP A 108 7.59 -4.04 -1.11
N LEU A 109 7.58 -3.23 -2.17
CA LEU A 109 8.68 -2.40 -2.64
C LEU A 109 8.22 -0.95 -2.68
N GLU A 110 9.06 -0.04 -2.19
CA GLU A 110 8.76 1.39 -2.15
C GLU A 110 8.86 1.98 -3.56
N LEU A 111 7.72 2.35 -4.17
CA LEU A 111 7.69 3.10 -5.43
C LEU A 111 7.84 4.60 -5.17
N CYS A 112 8.56 5.31 -6.04
CA CYS A 112 8.52 6.77 -6.04
C CYS A 112 7.16 7.23 -6.59
N ALA A 113 6.53 8.19 -5.93
CA ALA A 113 5.23 8.67 -6.38
C ALA A 113 5.40 9.52 -7.66
N LYS A 114 4.72 9.20 -8.76
CA LYS A 114 4.69 10.11 -9.95
C LYS A 114 4.04 11.47 -9.65
N PHE A 115 3.33 11.59 -8.53
CA PHE A 115 2.79 12.86 -8.02
C PHE A 115 3.83 13.73 -7.29
N GLU A 116 5.12 13.40 -7.42
CA GLU A 116 6.21 14.19 -6.87
C GLU A 116 6.38 15.56 -7.58
N ARG A 117 5.45 16.48 -7.35
CA ARG A 117 5.85 17.86 -7.01
C ARG A 117 6.28 17.99 -5.54
N GLY A 118 6.37 16.87 -4.80
CA GLY A 118 6.79 16.81 -3.41
C GLY A 118 5.73 17.29 -2.40
N ILE A 119 4.48 17.44 -2.83
CA ILE A 119 3.39 17.97 -1.99
C ILE A 119 2.50 16.84 -1.42
N GLU A 120 2.42 15.70 -2.11
CA GLU A 120 1.49 14.62 -1.77
C GLU A 120 2.19 13.47 -1.05
N LYS A 121 1.55 12.94 0.01
CA LYS A 121 2.01 11.75 0.74
C LYS A 121 1.09 10.57 0.45
N ILE A 122 1.62 9.55 -0.22
CA ILE A 122 0.89 8.31 -0.48
C ILE A 122 1.01 7.39 0.75
N VAL A 123 -0.12 6.87 1.24
CA VAL A 123 -0.16 5.94 2.38
C VAL A 123 -1.02 4.75 2.02
N ALA A 124 -0.49 3.54 2.24
CA ALA A 124 -1.22 2.30 2.02
C ALA A 124 -2.37 2.15 3.04
N ILE A 125 -3.56 1.85 2.52
CA ILE A 125 -4.76 1.59 3.31
C ILE A 125 -4.83 0.09 3.60
N ASP A 126 -5.12 -0.25 4.85
CA ASP A 126 -5.40 -1.61 5.32
C ASP A 126 -6.91 -1.90 5.29
N GLU A 127 -7.73 -0.96 5.78
CA GLU A 127 -9.18 -1.10 5.82
C GLU A 127 -9.90 0.24 5.53
N ILE A 128 -11.03 0.17 4.81
CA ILE A 128 -11.94 1.30 4.57
C ILE A 128 -13.23 1.05 5.35
N ILE A 129 -13.51 1.89 6.34
CA ILE A 129 -14.69 1.77 7.21
C ILE A 129 -15.72 2.82 6.79
N ILE A 130 -16.71 2.38 6.01
CA ILE A 130 -17.82 3.22 5.56
C ILE A 130 -18.83 3.38 6.69
N HIS A 131 -19.42 4.57 6.83
CA HIS A 131 -20.44 4.81 7.84
C HIS A 131 -21.65 3.84 7.65
N PRO A 132 -22.06 3.06 8.68
CA PRO A 132 -23.07 2.00 8.53
C PRO A 132 -24.45 2.47 8.04
N LYS A 133 -24.75 3.75 8.28
CA LYS A 133 -26.01 4.43 7.87
C LYS A 133 -25.82 5.40 6.70
N TYR A 134 -24.74 5.28 5.94
CA TYR A 134 -24.54 6.08 4.73
C TYR A 134 -25.65 5.78 3.73
N ASN A 135 -26.32 6.82 3.22
CA ASN A 135 -27.45 6.67 2.29
C ASN A 135 -27.15 7.37 0.96
N TRP A 136 -26.53 6.63 0.04
CA TRP A 136 -26.19 7.14 -1.29
C TRP A 136 -27.40 7.35 -2.20
N LYS A 137 -28.55 6.70 -1.91
CA LYS A 137 -29.71 6.67 -2.81
C LYS A 137 -30.65 7.85 -2.63
N GLU A 138 -30.76 8.40 -1.42
CA GLU A 138 -31.78 9.41 -1.12
C GLU A 138 -31.21 10.80 -0.85
N ASN A 139 -30.17 10.93 -0.03
CA ASN A 139 -29.76 12.25 0.46
C ASN A 139 -28.28 12.40 0.82
N LEU A 140 -27.45 11.39 0.53
CA LEU A 140 -26.00 11.40 0.81
C LEU A 140 -25.66 11.63 2.29
N ASN A 141 -26.61 11.41 3.21
CA ASN A 141 -26.34 11.60 4.64
C ASN A 141 -25.27 10.61 5.11
N ARG A 142 -24.35 11.13 5.95
CA ARG A 142 -23.27 10.38 6.61
C ARG A 142 -22.21 9.89 5.62
N ASP A 143 -21.77 10.82 4.78
CA ASP A 143 -20.79 10.73 3.70
C ASP A 143 -19.32 10.74 4.17
N VAL A 144 -19.07 10.48 5.45
CA VAL A 144 -17.71 10.38 6.01
C VAL A 144 -17.36 8.90 6.22
N ALA A 145 -16.18 8.49 5.74
CA ALA A 145 -15.58 7.17 6.00
C ALA A 145 -14.26 7.32 6.78
N LEU A 146 -13.88 6.28 7.52
CA LEU A 146 -12.58 6.20 8.18
C LEU A 146 -11.65 5.28 7.40
N LEU A 147 -10.40 5.69 7.23
CA LEU A 147 -9.37 4.90 6.55
C LEU A 147 -8.37 4.41 7.60
N HIS A 148 -8.26 3.10 7.78
CA HIS A 148 -7.22 2.49 8.59
C HIS A 148 -5.98 2.30 7.73
N MET A 149 -4.87 2.93 8.12
CA MET A 149 -3.61 2.86 7.36
C MET A 149 -2.79 1.65 7.80
N LYS A 150 -2.17 0.96 6.85
CA LYS A 150 -1.31 -0.21 7.12
C LYS A 150 -0.08 0.13 7.98
N ARG A 151 0.37 1.38 7.92
CA ARG A 151 1.44 1.94 8.76
C ARG A 151 1.00 3.32 9.28
N PRO A 152 1.35 3.71 10.52
CA PRO A 152 1.05 5.03 11.05
C PRO A 152 1.64 6.14 10.19
N VAL A 153 0.86 7.19 9.94
CA VAL A 153 1.34 8.38 9.25
C VAL A 153 2.08 9.30 10.22
N THR A 154 3.24 9.81 9.81
CA THR A 154 3.91 10.91 10.53
C THR A 154 3.15 12.20 10.33
N PHE A 155 2.78 12.87 11.43
CA PHE A 155 2.22 14.22 11.39
C PHE A 155 3.24 15.23 10.87
N SER A 156 2.76 16.25 10.15
CA SER A 156 3.54 17.37 9.62
C SER A 156 2.72 18.66 9.73
N ASN A 157 3.24 19.77 9.20
CA ASN A 157 2.48 21.02 9.13
C ASN A 157 1.23 20.89 8.23
N GLU A 158 1.25 19.96 7.29
CA GLU A 158 0.18 19.67 6.33
C GLU A 158 -0.68 18.46 6.76
N ILE A 159 -0.13 17.59 7.61
CA ILE A 159 -0.81 16.39 8.14
C ILE A 159 -0.99 16.56 9.64
N HIS A 160 -2.16 17.06 10.03
CA HIS A 160 -2.52 17.25 11.42
C HIS A 160 -3.80 16.48 11.75
N PRO A 161 -3.99 16.06 13.01
CA PRO A 161 -5.20 15.34 13.38
C PRO A 161 -6.41 16.27 13.28
N VAL A 162 -7.53 15.72 12.80
CA VAL A 162 -8.82 16.42 12.81
C VAL A 162 -9.43 16.31 14.20
N CYS A 163 -9.91 17.42 14.75
CA CYS A 163 -10.67 17.38 15.99
C CYS A 163 -12.14 17.06 15.70
N LEU A 164 -12.76 16.21 16.52
CA LEU A 164 -14.20 16.01 16.43
C LEU A 164 -14.92 17.01 17.35
N PRO A 165 -16.03 17.61 16.90
CA PRO A 165 -16.84 18.45 17.76
C PRO A 165 -17.38 17.61 18.92
N SER A 166 -17.42 18.22 20.11
CA SER A 166 -18.07 17.64 21.28
C SER A 166 -19.53 17.33 20.93
N LYS A 167 -20.03 16.15 21.32
CA LYS A 167 -21.48 15.89 21.27
C LYS A 167 -22.19 16.99 22.06
N GLN A 168 -23.09 17.72 21.42
CA GLN A 168 -24.12 18.50 22.11
C GLN A 168 -25.14 17.54 22.74
#